data_AF-A0A933RW99-F1
#
_entry.id   AF-A0A933RW99-F1
#
_cell.length_a   1.000
_cell.length_b   1.000
_cell.length_c   1.000
_cell.angle_alpha   90.00
_cell.angle_beta   90.00
_cell.angle_gamma   90.00
#
_symmetry.space_group_name_H-M   'P 1'
#
loop_
_entity.id
_entity.type
_entity.pdbx_description
1 polymer ?
#
loop_
_entity_poly.entity_id
_entity_poly.type
_entity_poly.pdbx_seq_one_letter_code
_entity_poly.pdbx_strand_id
1 'polypeptide(L)' 'MAETETRSRVAEMEAAFERRARANGRTFEQEVEFLIERQQPLTPEERVATIRYLHSRCNGIQPSLTLDEIREGLM' A
#
# COMPACT_ATOMS: atom_id res chain seq x y z
N MET A 1 4.92 23.94 1.86
CA MET A 1 5.69 23.38 3.00
C MET A 1 5.07 22.08 3.49
N ALA A 2 3.76 21.99 3.73
CA ALA A 2 3.08 20.75 4.19
C ALA A 2 3.22 19.54 3.23
N GLU A 3 3.26 19.76 1.91
CA GLU A 3 3.41 18.68 0.91
C GLU A 3 4.78 17.99 0.99
N THR A 4 5.83 18.75 1.27
CA THR A 4 7.21 18.27 1.37
C THR A 4 7.39 17.40 2.62
N GLU A 5 6.79 17.84 3.72
CA GLU A 5 6.80 17.12 5.01
C GLU A 5 6.02 15.80 4.93
N THR A 6 4.88 15.81 4.21
CA THR A 6 4.09 14.61 3.94
C THR A 6 4.87 13.60 3.09
N ARG A 7 5.58 14.06 2.05
CA ARG A 7 6.42 13.17 1.22
C ARG A 7 7.57 12.54 2.02
N SER A 8 8.17 13.30 2.95
CA SER A 8 9.24 12.78 3.85
C SER A 8 8.72 11.65 4.73
N ARG A 9 7.59 11.87 5.41
CA ARG A 9 7.00 10.88 6.32
C ARG A 9 6.63 9.58 5.63
N VAL A 10 6.09 9.67 4.40
CA VAL A 10 5.72 8.47 3.65
C VAL A 10 6.95 7.66 3.21
N ALA A 11 8.04 8.32 2.80
CA ALA A 11 9.29 7.65 2.46
C ALA A 11 9.92 6.94 3.68
N GLU A 12 9.81 7.53 4.87
CA GLU A 12 10.26 6.90 6.12
C GLU A 12 9.45 5.62 6.45
N MET A 13 8.13 5.66 6.23
CA MET A 13 7.25 4.51 6.44
C MET A 13 7.57 3.36 5.47
N GLU A 14 7.88 3.67 4.20
CA GLU A 14 8.34 2.66 3.23
C GLU A 14 9.69 2.05 3.62
N ALA A 15 10.64 2.87 4.03
CA ALA A 15 11.95 2.39 4.46
C ALA A 15 11.85 1.53 5.74
N ALA A 16 10.92 1.83 6.63
CA ALA A 16 10.61 0.97 7.78
C ALA A 16 10.02 -0.37 7.33
N PHE A 17 9.10 -0.36 6.37
CA PHE A 17 8.49 -1.56 5.83
C PHE A 17 9.50 -2.47 5.11
N GLU A 18 10.39 -1.90 4.28
CA GLU A 18 11.47 -2.65 3.63
C GLU A 18 12.40 -3.34 4.64
N ARG A 19 12.78 -2.61 5.70
CA ARG A 19 13.61 -3.19 6.77
C ARG A 19 12.92 -4.35 7.45
N ARG A 20 11.61 -4.26 7.67
CA ARG A 20 10.79 -5.33 8.25
C ARG A 20 10.71 -6.55 7.32
N ALA A 21 10.43 -6.35 6.04
CA ALA A 21 10.38 -7.44 5.05
C ALA A 21 11.71 -8.22 5.04
N ARG A 22 12.83 -7.51 5.01
CA ARG A 22 14.18 -8.11 5.10
C ARG A 22 14.41 -8.86 6.40
N ALA A 23 13.98 -8.30 7.54
CA ALA A 23 14.09 -8.96 8.85
C ALA A 23 13.26 -10.26 8.91
N ASN A 24 12.15 -10.32 8.18
CA ASN A 24 11.30 -11.50 8.04
C ASN A 24 11.80 -12.50 6.98
N GLY A 25 12.93 -12.22 6.30
CA GLY A 25 13.44 -13.04 5.21
C GLY A 25 12.56 -13.04 3.95
N ARG A 26 11.68 -12.04 3.81
CA ARG A 26 10.77 -11.88 2.66
C ARG A 26 11.24 -10.75 1.75
N THR A 27 10.90 -10.84 0.47
CA THR A 27 10.94 -9.69 -0.43
C THR A 27 9.81 -8.71 -0.06
N PHE A 28 9.89 -7.48 -0.58
CA PHE A 28 8.82 -6.50 -0.41
C PHE A 28 7.47 -7.05 -0.91
N GLU A 29 7.47 -7.63 -2.12
CA GLU A 29 6.28 -8.23 -2.74
C GLU A 29 5.70 -9.35 -1.88
N GLN A 30 6.53 -10.29 -1.41
CA GLN A 30 6.10 -11.38 -0.54
C GLN A 30 5.55 -10.91 0.80
N GLU A 31 6.11 -9.83 1.36
CA GLU A 31 5.59 -9.25 2.60
C GLU A 31 4.23 -8.56 2.37
N VAL A 32 4.02 -7.94 1.21
CA VAL A 32 2.70 -7.39 0.83
C VAL A 32 1.67 -8.50 0.59
N GLU A 33 2.04 -9.56 -0.13
CA GLU A 33 1.17 -10.74 -0.32
C GLU A 33 0.75 -11.33 1.03
N PHE A 34 1.71 -11.54 1.93
CA PHE A 34 1.44 -12.02 3.29
C PHE A 34 0.45 -11.13 4.04
N LEU A 35 0.56 -9.80 3.91
CA LEU A 35 -0.36 -8.87 4.56
C LEU A 35 -1.79 -8.96 4.01
N ILE A 36 -1.93 -9.14 2.70
CA ILE A 36 -3.23 -9.29 2.04
C ILE A 36 -3.88 -10.61 2.47
N GLU A 37 -3.11 -11.70 2.49
CA GLU A 37 -3.59 -13.04 2.86
C GLU A 37 -4.00 -13.16 4.34
N ARG A 38 -3.33 -12.43 5.23
CA ARG A 38 -3.58 -12.48 6.69
C ARG A 38 -4.98 -12.02 7.07
N GLN A 39 -5.69 -11.27 6.20
CA GLN A 39 -7.05 -10.75 6.44
C GLN A 39 -7.20 -10.01 7.80
N GLN A 40 -6.14 -9.35 8.26
CA GLN A 40 -6.15 -8.53 9.46
C GLN A 40 -6.06 -7.05 9.09
N PRO A 41 -6.54 -6.14 9.95
CA PRO A 41 -6.34 -4.71 9.75
C PRO A 41 -4.87 -4.36 9.56
N LEU A 42 -4.58 -3.55 8.54
CA LEU A 42 -3.23 -3.05 8.27
C LEU A 42 -2.90 -1.91 9.25
N THR A 43 -1.68 -1.90 9.78
CA THR A 43 -1.16 -0.70 10.44
C THR A 43 -1.03 0.46 9.44
N PRO A 44 -0.92 1.72 9.89
CA PRO A 44 -0.72 2.84 8.99
C PRO A 44 0.48 2.67 8.05
N GLU A 45 1.59 2.11 8.54
CA GLU A 45 2.81 1.80 7.79
C GLU A 45 2.56 0.74 6.72
N GLU A 46 1.92 -0.36 7.11
CA GLU A 46 1.54 -1.45 6.21
C GLU A 46 0.60 -0.95 5.12
N ARG A 47 -0.40 -0.14 5.49
CA ARG A 47 -1.39 0.40 4.55
C ARG A 47 -0.72 1.30 3.52
N VAL A 48 0.17 2.18 3.94
CA VAL A 48 0.91 3.08 3.04
C VAL A 48 1.79 2.30 2.07
N ALA A 49 2.57 1.34 2.59
CA ALA A 49 3.47 0.52 1.79
C ALA A 49 2.72 -0.33 0.76
N THR A 50 1.64 -1.01 1.18
CA THR A 50 0.79 -1.81 0.30
C THR A 50 0.12 -0.96 -0.77
N ILE A 51 -0.47 0.19 -0.42
CA ILE A 51 -1.14 1.05 -1.41
C ILE A 51 -0.13 1.56 -2.46
N ARG A 52 1.05 2.04 -2.04
CA ARG A 52 2.04 2.54 -2.99
C ARG A 52 2.61 1.44 -3.88
N TYR A 53 2.79 0.24 -3.34
CA TYR A 53 3.21 -0.92 -4.12
C TYR A 53 2.17 -1.31 -5.16
N LEU A 54 0.89 -1.39 -4.78
CA LEU A 54 -0.19 -1.67 -5.74
C LEU A 54 -0.28 -0.55 -6.80
N HIS A 55 -0.16 0.71 -6.37
CA HIS A 55 -0.18 1.85 -7.27
C HIS A 55 1.01 1.86 -8.25
N SER A 56 2.20 1.43 -7.84
CA SER A 56 3.36 1.31 -8.74
C SER A 56 3.23 0.15 -9.74
N ARG A 57 2.40 -0.86 -9.42
CA ARG A 57 2.07 -1.98 -10.32
C ARG A 57 0.94 -1.62 -11.30
N CYS A 58 0.09 -0.65 -10.98
CA CYS A 58 -0.94 -0.15 -11.88
C CYS A 58 -0.34 0.81 -12.93
N ASN A 59 0.05 0.26 -14.08
CA ASN A 59 0.46 1.06 -15.23
C ASN A 59 -0.76 1.61 -15.97
N GLY A 60 -1.40 2.65 -15.45
CA GLY A 60 -2.50 3.33 -16.13
C GLY A 60 -3.35 4.20 -15.23
N ILE A 61 -4.25 4.96 -15.85
CA ILE A 61 -5.33 5.63 -15.14
C ILE A 61 -6.29 4.53 -14.69
N GLN A 62 -6.42 4.30 -13.39
CA GLN A 62 -7.50 3.46 -12.88
C GLN A 62 -8.83 4.15 -13.23
N PRO A 63 -9.73 3.49 -13.98
CA PRO A 63 -11.04 4.05 -14.25
C PRO A 63 -11.74 4.24 -12.90
N SER A 64 -12.24 5.45 -12.68
CA SER A 64 -13.10 5.73 -11.53
C SER A 64 -14.35 4.86 -11.64
N LEU A 65 -14.69 4.16 -10.56
CA LEU A 65 -15.92 3.39 -10.47
C LEU A 65 -17.12 4.31 -10.75
N THR A 66 -18.05 3.79 -11.54
CA THR A 66 -19.37 4.40 -11.74
C THR A 66 -20.17 4.37 -10.44
N LEU A 67 -21.19 5.22 -10.35
CA LEU A 67 -22.07 5.26 -9.17
C LEU A 67 -22.78 3.91 -8.95
N ASP A 68 -23.05 3.17 -10.02
CA ASP A 68 -23.71 1.87 -9.93
C ASP A 68 -22.75 0.79 -9.42
N GLU A 69 -21.50 0.78 -9.86
CA GLU A 69 -20.47 -0.14 -9.34
C GLU A 69 -20.19 0.10 -7.84
N ILE A 70 -20.21 1.36 -7.39
CA ILE A 70 -20.08 1.70 -5.96
C ILE A 70 -21.29 1.20 -5.17
N ARG A 71 -22.52 1.32 -5.72
CA ARG A 71 -23.73 0.81 -5.07
C ARG A 71 -23.75 -0.72 -4.99
N GLU A 72 -23.18 -1.39 -5.98
CA GLU A 72 -23.02 -2.85 -6.01
C GLU A 72 -21.89 -3.35 -5.09
N GLY A 73 -21.14 -2.45 -4.47
CA GLY A 73 -20.11 -2.79 -3.49
C GLY A 73 -18.81 -3.30 -4.13
N LEU A 74 -18.55 -2.98 -5.40
CA LEU A 74 -17.24 -3.19 -6.00
C LEU A 74 -16.24 -2.22 -5.33
N MET A 75 -15.30 -2.77 -4.57
CA MET A 75 -14.16 -2.07 -3.97
C MET A 75 -12.86 -2.77 -4.36
#